data_AF-A0A2M7GIY1-F1
#
_entry.id   AF-A0A2M7GIY1-F1
#
_cell.length_a   1.000
_cell.length_b   1.000
_cell.length_c   1.000
_cell.angle_alpha   90.00
_cell.angle_beta   90.00
_cell.angle_gamma   90.00
#
_symmetry.space_group_name_H-M   'P 1'
#
loop_
_entity.id
_entity.type
_entity.pdbx_description
1 polymer ?
#
loop_
_entity_poly.entity_id
_entity_poly.type
_entity_poly.pdbx_seq_one_letter_code
_entity_poly.pdbx_strand_id
1 'polypeptide(L)' 'RVVAAHGPERIAREWWRDLVPEGAEDDAGARDYYRVEDADGGRFWLYRTGLVLPGKAPKWFLHGLFP' A
#
# COMPACT_ATOMS: atom_id res chain seq x y z
N ARG A 1 17.52 4.58 -8.33
CA ARG A 1 18.06 3.61 -7.34
C ARG A 1 17.45 3.94 -5.98
N VAL A 2 16.93 2.98 -5.22
CA VAL A 2 16.42 3.23 -3.86
C VAL A 2 17.59 3.43 -2.90
N VAL A 3 17.54 4.48 -2.09
CA VAL A 3 18.56 4.77 -1.07
C VAL A 3 18.01 4.60 0.35
N ALA A 4 16.70 4.78 0.56
CA ALA A 4 16.05 4.50 1.84
C ALA A 4 14.62 3.97 1.64
N ALA A 5 14.15 3.16 2.59
CA ALA A 5 12.78 2.67 2.63
C ALA A 5 12.33 2.48 4.09
N HIS A 6 11.11 2.93 4.41
CA HIS A 6 10.44 2.73 5.69
C HIS A 6 9.09 2.03 5.50
N GLY A 7 8.73 1.11 6.40
CA GLY A 7 7.48 0.34 6.37
C GLY A 7 7.71 -1.17 6.56
N PRO A 8 6.66 -2.01 6.43
CA PRO A 8 5.28 -1.60 6.14
C PRO A 8 4.59 -0.98 7.36
N GLU A 9 3.91 0.13 7.13
CA GLU A 9 2.82 0.56 8.02
C GLU A 9 1.52 -0.09 7.52
N ARG A 10 0.92 -0.94 8.35
CA ARG A 10 -0.32 -1.64 8.02
C ARG A 10 -1.52 -0.75 8.35
N ILE A 11 -2.22 -0.28 7.33
CA ILE A 11 -3.47 0.47 7.50
C ILE A 11 -4.61 -0.45 7.06
N ALA A 12 -5.46 -0.81 8.02
CA ALA A 12 -6.68 -1.56 7.74
C ALA A 12 -7.60 -0.72 6.84
N ARG A 13 -8.56 -1.39 6.19
CA ARG A 13 -9.62 -0.67 5.49
C ARG A 13 -10.35 0.26 6.46
N GLU A 14 -10.97 1.29 5.89
CA GLU A 14 -11.88 2.17 6.63
C GLU A 14 -12.92 1.34 7.38
N TRP A 15 -12.90 1.38 8.72
CA TRP A 15 -13.73 0.54 9.58
C TRP A 15 -15.23 0.73 9.35
N TRP A 16 -15.66 1.89 8.86
CA TRP A 16 -17.06 2.15 8.52
C TRP A 16 -17.51 1.40 7.27
N ARG A 17 -16.60 0.90 6.43
CA ARG A 17 -16.97 0.10 5.25
C ARG A 17 -17.38 -1.33 5.63
N ASP A 18 -16.99 -1.83 6.80
CA ASP A 18 -17.52 -3.07 7.38
C ASP A 18 -19.00 -2.95 7.78
N LEU A 19 -19.53 -1.73 7.81
CA LEU A 19 -20.95 -1.47 8.06
C LEU A 19 -21.79 -1.43 6.77
N VAL A 20 -21.16 -1.54 5.59
CA VAL A 20 -21.83 -1.57 4.28
C VAL A 20 -22.06 -3.03 3.87
N PRO A 21 -23.25 -3.40 3.32
CA PRO A 21 -23.56 -4.77 2.96
C PRO A 21 -22.54 -5.41 2.00
N GLU A 22 -22.31 -6.72 2.16
CA GLU A 22 -21.47 -7.52 1.26
C GLU A 22 -21.91 -7.35 -0.20
N GLY A 23 -20.97 -6.96 -1.07
CA GLY A 23 -21.22 -6.75 -2.50
C GLY A 23 -20.61 -5.48 -3.10
N ALA A 24 -20.13 -4.55 -2.28
CA ALA A 24 -19.22 -3.50 -2.75
C ALA A 24 -17.83 -4.12 -2.95
N GLU A 25 -17.59 -4.67 -4.14
CA GLU A 25 -16.29 -5.20 -4.57
C GLU A 25 -15.23 -4.10 -4.48
N ASP A 26 -14.50 -4.09 -3.38
CA ASP A 26 -13.22 -3.41 -3.27
C ASP A 26 -12.28 -4.46 -2.69
N ASP A 27 -11.06 -4.57 -3.22
CA ASP A 27 -10.00 -5.50 -2.82
C ASP A 27 -9.62 -5.28 -1.33
N ALA A 28 -10.51 -5.67 -0.40
CA ALA A 28 -10.66 -5.15 0.96
C ALA A 28 -9.65 -5.70 1.98
N GLY A 29 -8.45 -6.05 1.52
CA GLY A 29 -7.33 -6.38 2.37
C GLY A 29 -6.74 -5.14 3.02
N ALA A 30 -6.13 -5.31 4.19
CA ALA A 30 -5.30 -4.27 4.79
C ALA A 30 -4.13 -3.92 3.86
N ARG A 31 -3.81 -2.63 3.75
CA ARG A 31 -2.77 -2.10 2.87
C ARG A 31 -1.47 -1.96 3.64
N ASP A 32 -0.37 -2.37 3.02
CA ASP A 32 0.97 -2.16 3.55
C ASP A 32 1.57 -0.92 2.86
N TYR A 33 1.78 0.16 3.61
CA TYR A 33 2.33 1.41 3.12
C TYR A 33 3.83 1.52 3.37
N TYR A 34 4.53 2.16 2.42
CA TYR A 34 5.97 2.36 2.46
C TYR A 34 6.31 3.79 2.05
N ARG A 35 7.33 4.35 2.69
CA ARG A 35 7.96 5.61 2.27
C ARG A 35 9.32 5.28 1.69
N VAL A 36 9.56 5.65 0.44
CA VAL A 36 10.78 5.31 -0.30
C VAL A 36 11.46 6.57 -0.78
N GLU A 37 12.78 6.62 -0.64
CA GLU A 37 13.63 7.69 -1.17
C GLU A 37 14.53 7.13 -2.26
N ASP A 38 14.63 7.83 -3.39
CA ASP A 38 15.59 7.52 -4.44
C ASP A 38 16.87 8.35 -4.34
N ALA A 39 17.86 8.00 -5.16
CA ALA A 39 19.16 8.67 -5.17
C ALA A 39 19.12 10.13 -5.65
N ASP A 40 18.03 10.56 -6.27
CA ASP A 40 17.81 11.93 -6.77
C ASP A 40 17.05 12.80 -5.74
N GLY A 41 16.74 12.24 -4.56
CA GLY A 41 16.00 12.90 -3.49
C GLY A 41 14.48 12.81 -3.64
N GLY A 42 13.98 12.05 -4.61
CA GLY A 42 12.55 11.81 -4.79
C GLY A 42 11.98 10.97 -3.64
N ARG A 43 10.89 11.45 -3.02
CA ARG A 43 10.23 10.81 -1.88
C ARG A 43 8.84 10.32 -2.24
N PHE A 44 8.66 9.01 -2.23
CA PHE A 44 7.46 8.33 -2.71
C PHE A 44 6.69 7.70 -1.56
N TRP A 45 5.37 7.82 -1.61
CA TRP A 45 4.46 7.08 -0.75
C TRP A 45 3.81 5.95 -1.55
N LEU A 46 4.25 4.72 -1.30
CA LEU A 46 3.81 3.53 -2.01
C LEU A 46 2.92 2.68 -1.11
N TYR A 47 2.03 1.89 -1.70
CA TYR A 47 1.36 0.81 -0.99
C TYR A 47 1.23 -0.43 -1.85
N ARG A 48 1.11 -1.58 -1.20
CA ARG A 48 0.69 -2.83 -1.84
C ARG A 48 -0.64 -3.32 -1.28
N THR A 49 -1.39 -3.98 -2.14
CA THR A 49 -2.63 -4.70 -1.76
C THR A 49 -2.52 -6.18 -2.11
N GLY A 50 -3.36 -6.98 -1.46
CA GLY A 50 -3.45 -8.42 -1.65
C GLY A 50 -2.58 -9.23 -0.69
N LEU A 51 -3.01 -10.48 -0.45
CA LEU A 51 -2.25 -11.46 0.31
C LEU A 51 -0.97 -11.84 -0.45
N VAL A 52 0.15 -11.97 0.27
CA VAL A 52 1.38 -12.55 -0.28
C VAL A 52 1.14 -14.05 -0.44
N LEU A 53 0.74 -14.46 -1.64
CA LEU A 53 0.53 -15.87 -1.98
C LEU A 53 1.74 -16.39 -2.80
N PRO A 54 2.18 -17.65 -2.59
CA PRO A 54 3.23 -18.25 -3.40
C PRO A 54 2.89 -18.15 -4.90
N GLY A 55 3.84 -17.64 -5.70
CA GLY A 55 3.67 -17.51 -7.14
C GLY A 55 2.87 -16.28 -7.62
N LYS A 56 2.34 -15.44 -6.71
CA LYS A 56 1.65 -14.20 -7.08
C LYS A 56 2.40 -12.98 -6.53
N ALA A 57 2.98 -12.18 -7.43
CA ALA A 57 3.62 -10.94 -7.04
C ALA A 57 2.58 -9.96 -6.46
N PRO A 58 2.92 -9.22 -5.39
CA PRO A 58 2.05 -8.18 -4.87
C PRO A 58 1.87 -7.06 -5.88
N LYS A 59 0.65 -6.53 -5.98
CA LYS A 59 0.38 -5.33 -6.78
C LYS A 59 0.80 -4.10 -6.00
N TRP A 60 1.60 -3.24 -6.64
CA TRP A 60 2.11 -2.00 -6.07
C TRP A 60 1.42 -0.78 -6.68
N PHE A 61 1.22 0.24 -5.86
CA PHE A 61 0.55 1.48 -6.24
C PHE A 61 1.30 2.67 -5.63
N LEU A 62 1.35 3.77 -6.37
CA LEU A 62 1.79 5.07 -5.85
C LEU A 62 0.59 5.76 -5.23
N HIS A 63 0.66 6.05 -3.93
CA HIS A 63 -0.34 6.87 -3.25
C HIS A 63 -0.10 8.36 -3.50
N GLY A 64 1.16 8.78 -3.46
CA GLY A 64 1.54 10.17 -3.66
C GLY A 64 3.03 10.41 -3.50
N LEU A 65 3.41 11.68 -3.62
CA LEU A 65 4.77 12.16 -3.45
C LEU A 65 4.82 12.99 -2.16
N PHE A 66 5.90 12.85 -1.40
CA PHE A 66 6.20 13.82 -0.35
C PHE A 66 6.92 15.03 -0.97
N PRO A 67 6.88 16.21 -0.30
CA PRO A 67 7.64 17.38 -0.73
C PRO A 67 9.15 17.14 -0.81
#